data_AF-A0A2A2TF25-F1
#
_entry.id   AF-A0A2A2TF25-F1
#
_cell.length_a   1.000
_cell.length_b   1.000
_cell.length_c   1.000
_cell.angle_alpha   90.00
_cell.angle_beta   90.00
_cell.angle_gamma   90.00
#
_symmetry.space_group_name_H-M   'P 1'
#
loop_
_entity.id
_entity.type
_entity.pdbx_description
1 polymer ?
#
loop_
_entity_poly.entity_id
_entity_poly.type
_entity_poly.pdbx_seq_one_letter_code
_entity_poly.pdbx_strand_id
1 'polypeptide(L)'
;MGDKNRKQWDFGRFVETLSYFEVIPLLNWVQELFQSRPKDSQNKPDGAKQVGVILVAGATGGVGKRVVKCLLERGYKVRSLVRDIDRARSILGNEAELVVADITKPETLTPLVMANIQAVICCTSVRVQPVEGDTPERDKYNQGIKFYQPEIVGDTPENVDYKGVKNLVEAAIKYLPQADVKTIFDFTQFTQSPENLDNLKNIWGALDDVVMGGVSSSNMIFADNTAIFTGNVSTDNSGGFASVRTKNFQPSINLSSYEGLELRIKGDGKRYKLFVRTDSSWDGVGYSHSFDTVDGAWIDVRVPFANLIPVFRAKVVKDCPAIDKSKVCSLQLMLSKFEYDGNLNPHFSPGNFSLQIESIKAYGGNTLSRFVLISSAGVTRPGRPGINLEEEPPAVRMNDQLGGILTWKLKGEDSVRESGTSYTIIRPCALTEEVGGKELIFEQGDNIRGKISRDDVAELCVQALENTQACNVTFEVKATESSANNVGWERLFSMLEADK
;
A
#
# COMPACT_ATOMS: atom_id res chain seq x y z
N MET A 1 36.55 35.37 36.86
CA MET A 1 36.18 34.01 37.34
C MET A 1 35.00 33.54 36.51
N GLY A 2 34.97 32.39 35.83
CA GLY A 2 35.92 31.30 35.82
C GLY A 2 36.09 30.70 34.42
N ASP A 3 37.35 30.50 34.06
CA ASP A 3 37.79 29.69 32.93
C ASP A 3 38.48 28.45 33.52
N LYS A 4 37.73 27.72 34.35
CA LYS A 4 38.19 26.54 35.11
C LYS A 4 37.12 25.47 35.08
N ASN A 5 36.96 24.80 33.93
CA ASN A 5 36.50 23.41 33.76
C ASN A 5 36.07 23.14 32.31
N ARG A 6 36.88 23.54 31.31
CA ARG A 6 36.67 23.04 29.95
C ARG A 6 37.19 21.59 29.92
N LYS A 7 36.29 20.62 29.76
CA LYS A 7 36.68 19.22 29.62
C LYS A 7 37.51 19.06 28.34
N GLN A 8 38.54 18.22 28.38
CA GLN A 8 39.44 18.03 27.23
C GLN A 8 38.65 17.56 26.01
N TRP A 9 38.78 18.30 24.90
CA TRP A 9 38.12 17.94 23.65
C TRP A 9 38.78 16.70 23.05
N ASP A 10 37.96 15.72 22.67
CA ASP A 10 38.41 14.47 22.08
C ASP A 10 38.53 14.60 20.56
N PHE A 11 39.68 15.10 20.11
CA PHE A 11 40.01 15.21 18.70
C PHE A 11 40.07 13.85 18.00
N GLY A 12 40.38 12.77 18.73
CA GLY A 12 40.41 11.40 18.19
C GLY A 12 39.03 10.96 17.73
N ARG A 13 38.01 11.10 18.60
CA ARG A 13 36.61 10.79 18.26
C ARG A 13 36.08 11.62 17.09
N PHE A 14 36.51 12.88 16.97
CA PHE A 14 36.17 13.70 15.81
C PHE A 14 36.70 13.11 14.49
N VAL A 15 37.95 12.69 14.47
CA VAL A 15 38.58 12.04 13.28
C VAL A 15 37.94 10.68 13.00
N GLU A 16 37.61 9.90 14.04
CA GLU A 16 36.89 8.62 13.92
C GLU A 16 35.52 8.81 13.27
N THR A 17 34.74 9.81 13.70
CA THR A 17 33.44 10.14 13.09
C THR A 17 33.60 10.50 11.61
N LEU A 18 34.54 11.38 11.26
CA LEU A 18 34.76 11.75 9.85
C LEU A 18 35.21 10.58 8.98
N SER A 19 35.99 9.66 9.54
CA SER A 19 36.46 8.46 8.85
C SER A 19 35.33 7.44 8.65
N TYR A 20 34.51 7.21 9.67
CA TYR A 20 33.38 6.27 9.61
C TYR A 20 32.37 6.62 8.50
N PHE A 21 32.14 7.91 8.29
CA PHE A 21 31.23 8.43 7.27
C PHE A 21 31.93 8.85 5.97
N GLU A 22 33.18 8.41 5.78
CA GLU A 22 33.90 8.51 4.50
C GLU A 22 34.05 9.97 4.00
N VAL A 23 34.18 10.93 4.92
CA VAL A 23 34.26 12.36 4.62
C VAL A 23 35.67 12.78 4.17
N ILE A 24 36.71 12.04 4.57
CA ILE A 24 38.11 12.33 4.25
C ILE A 24 38.64 11.25 3.28
N PRO A 25 38.90 11.59 2.00
CA PRO A 25 39.31 10.60 0.99
C PRO A 25 40.67 9.92 1.26
N LEU A 26 41.59 10.63 1.93
CA LEU A 26 43.00 10.23 2.07
C LEU A 26 43.26 9.19 3.18
N LEU A 27 42.33 8.98 4.13
CA LEU A 27 42.47 7.99 5.21
C LEU A 27 41.99 6.59 4.81
N ASN A 28 41.16 6.48 3.77
CA ASN A 28 40.65 5.20 3.26
C ASN A 28 41.76 4.29 2.70
N TRP A 29 42.89 4.86 2.24
CA TRP A 29 44.00 4.08 1.67
C TRP A 29 44.71 3.17 2.69
N VAL A 30 44.67 3.50 4.00
CA VAL A 30 45.37 2.70 5.04
C VAL A 30 44.51 1.51 5.48
N GLN A 31 43.19 1.65 5.45
CA GLN A 31 42.26 0.55 5.78
C GLN A 31 42.12 -0.47 4.65
N GLU A 32 42.24 -0.05 3.39
CA GLU A 32 42.19 -0.95 2.23
C GLU A 32 43.40 -1.90 2.12
N LEU A 33 44.52 -1.61 2.80
CA LEU A 33 45.71 -2.46 2.77
C LEU A 33 45.64 -3.72 3.66
N PHE A 34 44.67 -3.82 4.57
CA PHE A 34 44.61 -4.89 5.57
C PHE A 34 43.40 -5.83 5.47
N GLN A 35 42.55 -5.71 4.44
CA GLN A 35 41.43 -6.64 4.24
C GLN A 35 41.67 -7.53 3.02
N SER A 36 42.05 -8.77 3.31
CA SER A 36 42.14 -9.84 2.32
C SER A 36 40.77 -10.06 1.67
N ARG A 37 40.69 -9.87 0.35
CA ARG A 37 39.50 -10.14 -0.48
C ARG A 37 39.01 -11.58 -0.28
N PRO A 38 37.73 -11.81 0.02
CA PRO A 38 37.08 -13.07 -0.33
C PRO A 38 36.62 -13.02 -1.79
N LYS A 39 36.83 -14.15 -2.45
CA LYS A 39 36.42 -14.48 -3.82
C LYS A 39 34.93 -14.30 -4.06
N ASP A 40 34.62 -13.85 -5.28
CA ASP A 40 33.35 -14.05 -5.96
C ASP A 40 32.79 -15.45 -5.71
N SER A 41 31.63 -15.49 -5.06
CA SER A 41 30.70 -16.60 -5.16
C SER A 41 29.35 -16.04 -5.63
N GLN A 42 29.20 -15.99 -6.95
CA GLN A 42 27.88 -16.11 -7.58
C GLN A 42 27.24 -17.40 -7.09
N ASN A 43 26.23 -17.25 -6.24
CA ASN A 43 25.06 -18.11 -6.06
C ASN A 43 24.51 -17.90 -4.65
N LYS A 44 23.41 -17.16 -4.55
CA LYS A 44 22.29 -17.44 -3.64
C LYS A 44 21.10 -16.57 -4.03
N PRO A 45 19.90 -17.07 -3.71
CA PRO A 45 18.75 -17.05 -4.60
C PRO A 45 18.18 -15.64 -4.68
N ASP A 46 17.72 -15.26 -5.87
CA ASP A 46 16.64 -14.31 -5.98
C ASP A 46 15.62 -14.69 -4.91
N GLY A 47 15.42 -13.80 -3.94
CA GLY A 47 14.34 -13.92 -2.99
C GLY A 47 13.08 -14.06 -3.83
N ALA A 48 12.58 -15.28 -3.94
CA ALA A 48 11.43 -15.59 -4.75
C ALA A 48 10.35 -14.64 -4.27
N LYS A 49 10.04 -13.61 -5.07
CA LYS A 49 8.79 -12.87 -4.93
C LYS A 49 7.75 -13.96 -4.80
N GLN A 50 7.12 -14.09 -3.63
CA GLN A 50 5.95 -14.95 -3.50
C GLN A 50 4.98 -14.43 -4.55
N VAL A 51 4.90 -15.15 -5.68
CA VAL A 51 3.93 -14.87 -6.73
C VAL A 51 2.58 -15.17 -6.08
N GLY A 52 1.95 -14.14 -5.54
CA GLY A 52 0.68 -14.29 -4.85
C GLY A 52 -0.45 -14.50 -5.85
N VAL A 53 -1.59 -14.87 -5.30
CA VAL A 53 -2.71 -15.42 -6.07
C VAL A 53 -3.80 -14.38 -6.21
N ILE A 54 -4.40 -14.26 -7.40
CA ILE A 54 -5.62 -13.49 -7.60
C ILE A 54 -6.82 -14.45 -7.44
N LEU A 55 -7.67 -14.18 -6.45
CA LEU A 55 -8.89 -14.93 -6.22
C LEU A 55 -10.02 -14.37 -7.08
N VAL A 56 -10.65 -15.19 -7.92
CA VAL A 56 -11.79 -14.79 -8.74
C VAL A 56 -13.06 -15.48 -8.22
N ALA A 57 -13.98 -14.69 -7.67
CA ALA A 57 -15.31 -15.17 -7.30
C ALA A 57 -16.28 -14.99 -8.48
N GLY A 58 -17.16 -15.97 -8.72
CA GLY A 58 -18.00 -15.99 -9.93
C GLY A 58 -17.20 -16.35 -11.19
N ALA A 59 -16.09 -17.08 -11.03
CA ALA A 59 -15.15 -17.43 -12.10
C ALA A 59 -15.76 -18.15 -13.29
N THR A 60 -16.83 -18.94 -13.11
CA THR A 60 -17.51 -19.64 -14.22
C THR A 60 -18.59 -18.79 -14.91
N GLY A 61 -18.79 -17.54 -14.46
CA GLY A 61 -19.77 -16.60 -15.00
C GLY A 61 -19.37 -16.03 -16.36
N GLY A 62 -20.26 -15.23 -16.95
CA GLY A 62 -20.05 -14.64 -18.29
C GLY A 62 -18.80 -13.75 -18.36
N VAL A 63 -18.58 -12.90 -17.35
CA VAL A 63 -17.39 -12.06 -17.21
C VAL A 63 -16.26 -12.81 -16.50
N GLY A 64 -16.56 -13.54 -15.42
CA GLY A 64 -15.55 -14.22 -14.61
C GLY A 64 -14.62 -15.14 -15.40
N LYS A 65 -15.14 -15.90 -16.37
CA LYS A 65 -14.29 -16.82 -17.17
C LYS A 65 -13.29 -16.06 -18.06
N ARG A 66 -13.66 -14.85 -18.48
CA ARG A 66 -12.82 -13.96 -19.28
C ARG A 66 -11.77 -13.30 -18.41
N VAL A 67 -12.14 -12.88 -17.20
CA VAL A 67 -11.17 -12.39 -16.18
C VAL A 67 -10.11 -13.46 -15.90
N VAL A 68 -10.52 -14.70 -15.62
CA VAL A 68 -9.58 -15.81 -15.40
C VAL A 68 -8.64 -15.99 -16.60
N LYS A 69 -9.18 -15.99 -17.81
CA LYS A 69 -8.39 -16.08 -19.04
C LYS A 69 -7.37 -14.93 -19.17
N CYS A 70 -7.80 -13.67 -19.04
CA CYS A 70 -6.93 -12.50 -19.13
C CYS A 70 -5.80 -12.53 -18.10
N LEU A 71 -6.11 -12.96 -16.86
CA LEU A 71 -5.11 -13.09 -15.80
C LEU A 71 -4.05 -14.17 -16.12
N LEU A 72 -4.50 -15.35 -16.57
CA LEU A 72 -3.60 -16.46 -16.94
C LEU A 72 -2.69 -16.07 -18.12
N GLU A 73 -3.24 -15.42 -19.14
CA GLU A 73 -2.48 -14.95 -20.32
C GLU A 73 -1.37 -13.94 -19.94
N ARG A 74 -1.52 -13.24 -18.82
CA ARG A 74 -0.52 -12.31 -18.26
C ARG A 74 0.43 -12.95 -17.24
N GLY A 75 0.32 -14.25 -17.01
CA GLY A 75 1.19 -15.00 -16.10
C GLY A 75 0.84 -14.86 -14.61
N TYR A 76 -0.35 -14.33 -14.28
CA TYR A 76 -0.82 -14.34 -12.89
C TYR A 76 -1.20 -15.75 -12.44
N LYS A 77 -0.96 -16.05 -11.16
CA LYS A 77 -1.55 -17.22 -10.52
C LYS A 77 -3.00 -16.92 -10.17
N VAL A 78 -3.92 -17.75 -10.66
CA VAL A 78 -5.35 -17.55 -10.47
C VAL A 78 -5.95 -18.67 -9.65
N ARG A 79 -6.69 -18.31 -8.60
CA ARG A 79 -7.57 -19.21 -7.86
C ARG A 79 -9.01 -18.85 -8.16
N SER A 80 -9.75 -19.80 -8.70
CA SER A 80 -11.17 -19.65 -9.03
C SER A 80 -12.03 -20.25 -7.93
N LEU A 81 -12.84 -19.41 -7.30
CA LEU A 81 -13.84 -19.83 -6.33
C LEU A 81 -15.07 -20.35 -7.09
N VAL A 82 -15.37 -21.63 -6.91
CA VAL A 82 -16.41 -22.34 -7.65
C VAL A 82 -17.29 -23.16 -6.71
N ARG A 83 -18.51 -23.47 -7.16
CA ARG A 83 -19.42 -24.36 -6.39
C ARG A 83 -19.36 -25.82 -6.85
N ASP A 84 -18.82 -26.06 -8.05
CA ASP A 84 -18.74 -27.37 -8.70
C ASP A 84 -17.43 -27.43 -9.50
N ILE A 85 -16.52 -28.33 -9.11
CA ILE A 85 -15.18 -28.46 -9.72
C ILE A 85 -15.26 -29.00 -11.15
N ASP A 86 -16.10 -29.99 -11.41
CA ASP A 86 -16.13 -30.67 -12.72
C ASP A 86 -16.69 -29.74 -13.78
N ARG A 87 -17.78 -29.03 -13.43
CA ARG A 87 -18.32 -27.97 -14.26
C ARG A 87 -17.31 -26.85 -14.47
N ALA A 88 -16.61 -26.42 -13.41
CA ALA A 88 -15.60 -25.37 -13.54
C ALA A 88 -14.45 -25.78 -14.47
N ARG A 89 -13.95 -27.01 -14.35
CA ARG A 89 -12.86 -27.56 -15.17
C ARG A 89 -13.21 -27.61 -16.66
N SER A 90 -14.47 -27.91 -17.00
CA SER A 90 -14.92 -27.87 -18.40
C SER A 90 -15.00 -26.45 -19.00
N ILE A 91 -15.10 -25.41 -18.16
CA ILE A 91 -15.19 -24.01 -18.59
C ILE A 91 -13.83 -23.31 -18.58
N LEU A 92 -13.03 -23.54 -17.53
CA LEU A 92 -11.79 -22.81 -17.24
C LEU A 92 -10.52 -23.60 -17.59
N GLY A 93 -10.64 -24.91 -17.87
CA GLY A 93 -9.51 -25.79 -18.08
C GLY A 93 -8.81 -26.18 -16.78
N ASN A 94 -7.53 -26.54 -16.88
CA ASN A 94 -6.71 -27.05 -15.77
C ASN A 94 -5.65 -26.04 -15.27
N GLU A 95 -5.55 -24.86 -15.89
CA GLU A 95 -4.51 -23.88 -15.60
C GLU A 95 -4.80 -23.04 -14.36
N ALA A 96 -6.07 -22.76 -14.07
CA ALA A 96 -6.48 -22.09 -12.82
C ALA A 96 -6.62 -23.09 -11.67
N GLU A 97 -6.17 -22.69 -10.48
CA GLU A 97 -6.46 -23.42 -9.24
C GLU A 97 -7.97 -23.33 -8.96
N LEU A 98 -8.64 -24.47 -8.71
CA LEU A 98 -10.07 -24.50 -8.41
C LEU A 98 -10.27 -24.79 -6.92
N VAL A 99 -11.01 -23.92 -6.22
CA VAL A 99 -11.38 -24.12 -4.82
C VAL A 99 -12.89 -24.08 -4.66
N VAL A 100 -13.43 -24.99 -3.85
CA VAL A 100 -14.87 -25.06 -3.59
C VAL A 100 -15.24 -24.15 -2.43
N ALA A 101 -16.07 -23.15 -2.71
CA ALA A 101 -16.74 -22.35 -1.69
C ALA A 101 -18.00 -21.70 -2.26
N ASP A 102 -18.87 -21.21 -1.38
CA ASP A 102 -20.05 -20.45 -1.72
C ASP A 102 -20.08 -19.16 -0.90
N ILE A 103 -20.08 -18.01 -1.58
CA ILE A 103 -20.03 -16.71 -0.90
C ILE A 103 -21.26 -16.47 -0.01
N THR A 104 -22.39 -17.14 -0.29
CA THR A 104 -23.60 -17.03 0.54
C THR A 104 -23.48 -17.83 1.85
N LYS A 105 -22.43 -18.65 2.00
CA LYS A 105 -22.14 -19.49 3.16
C LYS A 105 -20.77 -19.14 3.75
N PRO A 106 -20.70 -18.22 4.73
CA PRO A 106 -19.43 -17.70 5.24
C PRO A 106 -18.50 -18.79 5.78
N GLU A 107 -19.05 -19.88 6.32
CA GLU A 107 -18.30 -21.04 6.81
C GLU A 107 -17.48 -21.76 5.73
N THR A 108 -17.81 -21.57 4.45
CA THR A 108 -17.08 -22.16 3.32
C THR A 108 -15.88 -21.30 2.87
N LEU A 109 -15.82 -20.03 3.28
CA LEU A 109 -14.73 -19.09 2.99
C LEU A 109 -13.58 -19.29 3.97
N THR A 110 -13.03 -20.51 3.97
CA THR A 110 -12.02 -20.96 4.95
C THR A 110 -10.65 -20.28 4.74
N PRO A 111 -9.75 -20.34 5.74
CA PRO A 111 -8.36 -19.88 5.58
C PRO A 111 -7.64 -20.47 4.37
N LEU A 112 -7.95 -21.72 3.99
CA LEU A 112 -7.35 -22.37 2.82
C LEU A 112 -7.77 -21.70 1.51
N VAL A 113 -9.04 -21.29 1.40
CA VAL A 113 -9.55 -20.56 0.23
C VAL A 113 -8.83 -19.21 0.08
N MET A 114 -8.59 -18.52 1.20
CA MET A 114 -8.01 -17.18 1.23
C MET A 114 -6.48 -17.15 1.34
N ALA A 115 -5.81 -18.29 1.49
CA ALA A 115 -4.36 -18.32 1.73
C ALA A 115 -3.57 -17.71 0.57
N ASN A 116 -2.63 -16.80 0.88
CA ASN A 116 -1.71 -16.17 -0.07
C ASN A 116 -2.38 -15.38 -1.21
N ILE A 117 -3.62 -14.90 -1.00
CA ILE A 117 -4.26 -14.00 -1.97
C ILE A 117 -3.59 -12.62 -1.94
N GLN A 118 -3.42 -12.01 -3.11
CA GLN A 118 -2.93 -10.63 -3.27
C GLN A 118 -4.01 -9.67 -3.72
N ALA A 119 -5.08 -10.19 -4.34
CA ALA A 119 -6.26 -9.43 -4.71
C ALA A 119 -7.46 -10.38 -4.86
N VAL A 120 -8.66 -9.82 -4.80
CA VAL A 120 -9.92 -10.48 -5.15
C VAL A 120 -10.58 -9.74 -6.31
N ILE A 121 -11.07 -10.47 -7.30
CA ILE A 121 -12.00 -9.96 -8.31
C ILE A 121 -13.35 -10.66 -8.11
N CYS A 122 -14.35 -9.90 -7.69
CA CYS A 122 -15.69 -10.36 -7.42
C CYS A 122 -16.60 -10.14 -8.64
N CYS A 123 -16.82 -11.22 -9.40
CA CYS A 123 -17.71 -11.26 -10.57
C CYS A 123 -19.08 -11.90 -10.25
N THR A 124 -19.43 -12.03 -8.96
CA THR A 124 -20.66 -12.71 -8.55
C THR A 124 -21.87 -11.82 -8.74
N SER A 125 -22.97 -12.45 -9.15
CA SER A 125 -24.28 -11.83 -9.24
C SER A 125 -25.32 -12.94 -9.29
N VAL A 126 -26.55 -12.67 -8.88
CA VAL A 126 -27.66 -13.59 -9.18
C VAL A 126 -27.78 -13.84 -10.68
N ARG A 127 -28.28 -15.02 -11.05
CA ARG A 127 -28.56 -15.36 -12.44
C ARG A 127 -29.94 -14.84 -12.82
N VAL A 128 -29.98 -13.99 -13.85
CA VAL A 128 -31.21 -13.52 -14.48
C VAL A 128 -31.44 -14.26 -15.80
N GLN A 129 -32.66 -14.72 -16.06
CA GLN A 129 -33.03 -15.34 -17.33
C GLN A 129 -34.47 -14.99 -17.75
N PRO A 130 -34.81 -15.07 -19.04
CA PRO A 130 -36.16 -15.28 -19.52
C PRO A 130 -36.90 -16.40 -18.79
N VAL A 131 -38.15 -16.11 -18.41
CA VAL A 131 -39.12 -17.10 -17.90
C VAL A 131 -39.30 -18.27 -18.88
N GLU A 132 -39.22 -18.00 -20.19
CA GLU A 132 -39.33 -19.03 -21.25
C GLU A 132 -38.08 -19.92 -21.39
N GLY A 133 -37.02 -19.68 -20.60
CA GLY A 133 -35.73 -20.36 -20.72
C GLY A 133 -34.73 -19.63 -21.63
N ASP A 134 -33.45 -19.99 -21.50
CA ASP A 134 -32.35 -19.39 -22.28
C ASP A 134 -32.30 -20.01 -23.70
N THR A 135 -32.00 -19.21 -24.72
CA THR A 135 -31.63 -19.76 -26.05
C THR A 135 -30.16 -20.19 -26.03
N PRO A 136 -29.74 -21.16 -26.88
CA PRO A 136 -28.34 -21.58 -26.97
C PRO A 136 -27.37 -20.43 -27.25
N GLU A 137 -27.78 -19.44 -28.07
CA GLU A 137 -26.97 -18.25 -28.35
C GLU A 137 -27.00 -17.18 -27.26
N ARG A 138 -27.85 -17.34 -26.22
CA ARG A 138 -28.06 -16.33 -25.16
C ARG A 138 -28.37 -14.94 -25.72
N ASP A 139 -29.25 -14.84 -26.72
CA ASP A 139 -29.72 -13.59 -27.34
C ASP A 139 -30.45 -12.62 -26.37
N LYS A 140 -30.41 -12.91 -25.06
CA LYS A 140 -31.00 -12.20 -23.91
C LYS A 140 -30.76 -10.69 -23.85
N TYR A 141 -29.97 -10.12 -24.76
CA TYR A 141 -29.57 -8.71 -24.72
C TYR A 141 -29.61 -7.98 -26.07
N ASN A 142 -30.26 -8.54 -27.11
CA ASN A 142 -30.53 -7.77 -28.34
C ASN A 142 -31.62 -6.72 -28.07
N GLN A 143 -31.18 -5.65 -27.39
CA GLN A 143 -31.92 -4.40 -27.12
C GLN A 143 -32.32 -3.76 -28.46
N GLY A 144 -33.45 -4.22 -29.00
CA GLY A 144 -34.04 -3.71 -30.22
C GLY A 144 -35.08 -4.63 -30.87
N ILE A 145 -35.09 -5.94 -30.62
CA ILE A 145 -35.94 -6.88 -31.39
C ILE A 145 -36.94 -7.68 -30.53
N LYS A 146 -36.57 -8.14 -29.32
CA LYS A 146 -37.50 -8.89 -28.45
C LYS A 146 -37.20 -8.67 -26.96
N PHE A 147 -38.18 -8.14 -26.24
CA PHE A 147 -38.16 -8.04 -24.78
C PHE A 147 -38.68 -9.36 -24.19
N TYR A 148 -37.90 -9.98 -23.32
CA TYR A 148 -38.31 -11.18 -22.60
C TYR A 148 -38.56 -10.84 -21.14
N GLN A 149 -39.64 -11.38 -20.55
CA GLN A 149 -39.91 -11.23 -19.12
C GLN A 149 -38.79 -11.93 -18.33
N PRO A 150 -37.99 -11.20 -17.52
CA PRO A 150 -36.90 -11.77 -16.75
C PRO A 150 -37.38 -12.34 -15.40
N GLU A 151 -36.66 -13.33 -14.91
CA GLU A 151 -36.79 -13.92 -13.57
C GLU A 151 -35.40 -14.14 -12.94
N ILE A 152 -35.37 -14.17 -11.61
CA ILE A 152 -34.19 -14.57 -10.82
C ILE A 152 -34.20 -16.08 -10.65
N VAL A 153 -33.05 -16.72 -10.86
CA VAL A 153 -32.89 -18.16 -10.67
C VAL A 153 -31.81 -18.47 -9.65
N GLY A 154 -32.16 -19.35 -8.72
CA GLY A 154 -31.30 -19.76 -7.63
C GLY A 154 -31.58 -18.93 -6.38
N ASP A 155 -30.52 -18.43 -5.76
CA ASP A 155 -30.58 -17.67 -4.52
C ASP A 155 -31.03 -16.21 -4.77
N THR A 156 -31.41 -15.50 -3.71
CA THR A 156 -31.96 -14.15 -3.81
C THR A 156 -30.87 -13.10 -4.07
N PRO A 157 -31.22 -11.93 -4.65
CA PRO A 157 -30.26 -10.83 -4.80
C PRO A 157 -29.71 -10.35 -3.46
N GLU A 158 -30.52 -10.32 -2.41
CA GLU A 158 -30.04 -10.01 -1.05
C GLU A 158 -28.93 -10.96 -0.59
N ASN A 159 -29.11 -12.26 -0.79
CA ASN A 159 -28.16 -13.26 -0.33
C ASN A 159 -26.88 -13.27 -1.15
N VAL A 160 -26.95 -13.04 -2.46
CA VAL A 160 -25.77 -13.10 -3.35
C VAL A 160 -25.10 -11.74 -3.49
N ASP A 161 -25.83 -10.72 -3.95
CA ASP A 161 -25.27 -9.42 -4.32
C ASP A 161 -24.96 -8.52 -3.11
N TYR A 162 -25.60 -8.75 -1.96
CA TYR A 162 -25.27 -8.07 -0.70
C TYR A 162 -24.52 -8.99 0.28
N LYS A 163 -25.22 -9.94 0.92
CA LYS A 163 -24.64 -10.76 2.00
C LYS A 163 -23.44 -11.57 1.53
N GLY A 164 -23.51 -12.13 0.32
CA GLY A 164 -22.41 -12.88 -0.27
C GLY A 164 -21.17 -12.05 -0.52
N VAL A 165 -21.34 -10.86 -1.11
CA VAL A 165 -20.22 -9.90 -1.31
C VAL A 165 -19.63 -9.48 0.03
N LYS A 166 -20.48 -9.18 1.02
CA LYS A 166 -20.06 -8.85 2.40
C LYS A 166 -19.24 -9.97 3.02
N ASN A 167 -19.71 -11.21 2.97
CA ASN A 167 -18.98 -12.37 3.48
C ASN A 167 -17.62 -12.52 2.79
N LEU A 168 -17.58 -12.34 1.46
CA LEU A 168 -16.35 -12.45 0.68
C LEU A 168 -15.32 -11.39 1.09
N VAL A 169 -15.72 -10.12 1.20
CA VAL A 169 -14.80 -9.05 1.59
C VAL A 169 -14.33 -9.23 3.04
N GLU A 170 -15.22 -9.51 3.99
CA GLU A 170 -14.87 -9.75 5.41
C GLU A 170 -13.91 -10.94 5.61
N ALA A 171 -14.03 -11.98 4.78
CA ALA A 171 -13.11 -13.10 4.77
C ALA A 171 -11.76 -12.72 4.13
N ALA A 172 -11.78 -12.00 3.00
CA ALA A 172 -10.59 -11.64 2.24
C ALA A 172 -9.69 -10.62 2.95
N ILE A 173 -10.25 -9.59 3.62
CA ILE A 173 -9.45 -8.52 4.25
C ILE A 173 -8.46 -9.01 5.31
N LYS A 174 -8.67 -10.20 5.86
CA LYS A 174 -7.77 -10.84 6.84
C LYS A 174 -6.49 -11.37 6.20
N TYR A 175 -6.48 -11.55 4.89
CA TYR A 175 -5.39 -12.16 4.11
C TYR A 175 -4.87 -11.25 3.00
N LEU A 176 -5.67 -10.28 2.56
CA LEU A 176 -5.23 -9.30 1.58
C LEU A 176 -4.05 -8.49 2.13
N PRO A 177 -3.03 -8.19 1.30
CA PRO A 177 -1.98 -7.28 1.68
C PRO A 177 -2.58 -5.93 2.07
N GLN A 178 -2.25 -5.44 3.28
CA GLN A 178 -2.57 -4.07 3.64
C GLN A 178 -1.78 -3.10 2.74
N ALA A 179 -2.20 -1.82 2.72
CA ALA A 179 -1.51 -0.75 2.01
C ALA A 179 -0.01 -0.91 2.17
N ASP A 180 0.73 -0.90 1.05
CA ASP A 180 2.12 -1.33 1.03
C ASP A 180 2.87 -0.60 2.16
N VAL A 181 3.31 -1.35 3.17
CA VAL A 181 4.21 -0.89 4.20
C VAL A 181 5.58 -1.39 3.78
N LYS A 182 6.54 -0.47 3.62
CA LYS A 182 7.92 -0.84 3.32
C LYS A 182 8.71 -0.83 4.60
N THR A 183 9.10 -2.00 5.06
CA THR A 183 10.07 -2.12 6.14
C THR A 183 11.40 -1.52 5.68
N ILE A 184 11.89 -0.52 6.42
CA ILE A 184 13.23 0.04 6.23
C ILE A 184 14.19 -0.65 7.20
N PHE A 185 13.79 -0.75 8.47
CA PHE A 185 14.48 -1.52 9.49
C PHE A 185 13.47 -2.36 10.28
N ASP A 186 13.75 -3.66 10.40
CA ASP A 186 13.10 -4.56 11.36
C ASP A 186 14.18 -5.10 12.30
N PHE A 187 14.21 -4.56 13.52
CA PHE A 187 15.19 -4.95 14.52
C PHE A 187 14.78 -6.23 15.26
N THR A 188 13.65 -6.85 14.93
CA THR A 188 13.25 -8.11 15.57
C THR A 188 13.89 -9.34 14.94
N GLN A 189 14.48 -9.20 13.75
CA GLN A 189 14.95 -10.34 12.94
C GLN A 189 16.47 -10.49 12.88
N PHE A 190 17.26 -9.57 13.48
CA PHE A 190 18.72 -9.66 13.37
C PHE A 190 19.32 -10.86 14.11
N THR A 191 18.60 -11.42 15.09
CA THR A 191 19.02 -12.64 15.82
C THR A 191 18.96 -13.90 14.94
N GLN A 192 18.33 -13.83 13.76
CA GLN A 192 18.19 -14.96 12.85
C GLN A 192 19.43 -15.20 11.97
N SER A 193 20.34 -14.21 11.84
CA SER A 193 21.61 -14.36 11.11
C SER A 193 22.69 -13.39 11.62
N PRO A 194 23.92 -13.86 11.91
CA PRO A 194 25.04 -12.99 12.29
C PRO A 194 25.35 -11.88 11.27
N GLU A 195 25.19 -12.16 9.96
CA GLU A 195 25.42 -11.18 8.90
C GLU A 195 24.45 -9.98 8.99
N ASN A 196 23.21 -10.21 9.43
CA ASN A 196 22.23 -9.13 9.61
C ASN A 196 22.65 -8.19 10.76
N LEU A 197 23.15 -8.75 11.85
CA LEU A 197 23.63 -7.97 12.99
C LEU A 197 24.86 -7.13 12.64
N ASP A 198 25.81 -7.69 11.90
CA ASP A 198 27.02 -6.96 11.48
C ASP A 198 26.68 -5.84 10.49
N ASN A 199 25.76 -6.09 9.54
CA ASN A 199 25.25 -5.04 8.65
C ASN A 199 24.58 -3.89 9.41
N LEU A 200 23.78 -4.19 10.45
CA LEU A 200 23.15 -3.18 11.28
C LEU A 200 24.16 -2.37 12.10
N LYS A 201 25.20 -3.01 12.64
CA LYS A 201 26.29 -2.32 13.33
C LYS A 201 27.11 -1.43 12.40
N ASN A 202 27.30 -1.85 11.15
CA ASN A 202 28.08 -1.12 10.15
C ASN A 202 27.33 0.05 9.50
N ILE A 203 25.99 0.07 9.60
CA ILE A 203 25.20 1.13 9.00
C ILE A 203 24.96 2.29 9.99
N TRP A 204 24.76 2.06 11.29
CA TRP A 204 24.47 3.12 12.26
C TRP A 204 25.73 3.61 12.98
N GLY A 205 26.06 4.90 12.83
CA GLY A 205 27.21 5.53 13.48
C GLY A 205 26.85 6.74 14.35
N ALA A 206 27.64 6.99 15.38
CA ALA A 206 27.48 8.15 16.26
C ALA A 206 27.90 9.46 15.55
N LEU A 207 27.13 10.51 15.77
CA LEU A 207 27.36 11.86 15.29
C LEU A 207 26.99 12.86 16.41
N ASP A 208 27.83 12.90 17.44
CA ASP A 208 27.59 13.70 18.65
C ASP A 208 28.16 15.13 18.55
N ASP A 209 27.91 15.95 19.56
CA ASP A 209 28.40 17.33 19.66
C ASP A 209 29.93 17.48 19.73
N VAL A 210 30.69 16.38 19.82
CA VAL A 210 32.16 16.36 19.72
C VAL A 210 32.64 17.02 18.43
N VAL A 211 31.86 16.93 17.34
CA VAL A 211 32.16 17.64 16.07
C VAL A 211 32.17 19.16 16.20
N MET A 212 31.59 19.70 17.28
CA MET A 212 31.56 21.12 17.62
C MET A 212 32.35 21.44 18.90
N GLY A 213 33.13 20.49 19.45
CA GLY A 213 33.89 20.68 20.69
C GLY A 213 33.21 20.17 21.97
N GLY A 214 32.00 19.63 21.86
CA GLY A 214 31.23 19.05 22.96
C GLY A 214 31.80 17.74 23.50
N VAL A 215 31.15 17.17 24.52
CA VAL A 215 31.58 15.96 25.22
C VAL A 215 30.47 14.93 25.37
N SER A 216 29.39 15.06 24.61
CA SER A 216 28.33 14.05 24.56
C SER A 216 28.84 12.77 23.88
N SER A 217 28.18 11.67 24.18
CA SER A 217 28.49 10.37 23.59
C SER A 217 27.21 9.58 23.36
N SER A 218 27.10 8.94 22.22
CA SER A 218 26.04 7.98 21.96
C SER A 218 26.51 6.79 21.15
N ASN A 219 25.67 5.77 21.11
CA ASN A 219 25.83 4.60 20.25
C ASN A 219 24.46 4.00 19.90
N MET A 220 24.45 3.11 18.91
CA MET A 220 23.35 2.19 18.62
C MET A 220 23.73 0.79 19.11
N ILE A 221 23.02 0.28 20.11
CA ILE A 221 23.19 -1.07 20.64
C ILE A 221 22.07 -1.95 20.11
N PHE A 222 22.36 -3.22 19.80
CA PHE A 222 21.35 -4.18 19.34
C PHE A 222 21.19 -5.27 20.41
N ALA A 223 20.04 -5.29 21.08
CA ALA A 223 19.73 -6.19 22.17
C ALA A 223 18.22 -6.43 22.25
N ASP A 224 17.81 -7.58 22.80
CA ASP A 224 16.40 -7.90 23.07
C ASP A 224 15.46 -7.71 21.86
N ASN A 225 15.92 -8.08 20.65
CA ASN A 225 15.17 -7.89 19.39
C ASN A 225 14.80 -6.41 19.11
N THR A 226 15.62 -5.48 19.59
CA THR A 226 15.47 -4.04 19.35
C THR A 226 16.82 -3.39 19.03
N ALA A 227 16.77 -2.21 18.42
CA ALA A 227 17.89 -1.27 18.42
C ALA A 227 17.69 -0.26 19.56
N ILE A 228 18.75 0.07 20.28
CA ILE A 228 18.74 0.94 21.44
C ILE A 228 19.68 2.10 21.16
N PHE A 229 19.11 3.27 20.85
CA PHE A 229 19.85 4.51 20.79
C PHE A 229 20.03 5.05 22.21
N THR A 230 21.26 5.03 22.71
CA THR A 230 21.58 5.38 24.09
C THR A 230 22.94 6.06 24.21
N GLY A 231 23.17 6.74 25.33
CA GLY A 231 24.38 7.48 25.57
C GLY A 231 24.25 8.44 26.75
N ASN A 232 25.18 9.38 26.80
CA ASN A 232 25.20 10.49 27.75
C ASN A 232 25.24 11.81 26.99
N VAL A 233 24.26 12.69 27.23
CA VAL A 233 24.24 14.05 26.66
C VAL A 233 24.68 15.07 27.72
N SER A 234 25.60 15.95 27.35
CA SER A 234 26.16 16.99 28.22
C SER A 234 25.97 18.38 27.62
N THR A 235 25.83 19.39 28.47
CA THR A 235 25.85 20.80 28.06
C THR A 235 27.22 21.46 28.23
N ASP A 236 28.23 20.70 28.69
CA ASP A 236 29.60 21.18 28.80
C ASP A 236 30.18 21.51 27.42
N ASN A 237 31.16 22.43 27.38
CA ASN A 237 31.84 22.86 26.16
C ASN A 237 30.89 23.36 25.04
N SER A 238 29.79 24.02 25.41
CA SER A 238 28.74 24.46 24.46
C SER A 238 28.08 23.30 23.70
N GLY A 239 28.19 22.08 24.23
CA GLY A 239 27.50 20.90 23.73
C GLY A 239 25.99 20.94 24.00
N GLY A 240 25.37 19.79 23.84
CA GLY A 240 23.95 19.59 24.13
C GLY A 240 23.25 18.76 23.08
N PHE A 241 23.95 17.94 22.30
CA PHE A 241 23.29 16.93 21.49
C PHE A 241 24.09 15.64 21.39
N ALA A 242 23.34 14.55 21.31
CA ALA A 242 23.85 13.22 21.02
C ALA A 242 22.99 12.64 19.89
N SER A 243 23.60 11.92 18.95
CA SER A 243 22.88 11.48 17.75
C SER A 243 23.52 10.27 17.10
N VAL A 244 22.68 9.45 16.45
CA VAL A 244 23.09 8.36 15.56
C VAL A 244 22.50 8.57 14.17
N ARG A 245 23.31 8.30 13.13
CA ARG A 245 22.92 8.43 11.72
C ARG A 245 23.32 7.17 10.96
N THR A 246 22.50 6.76 9.99
CA THR A 246 22.89 5.73 9.04
C THR A 246 24.00 6.24 8.11
N LYS A 247 24.88 5.36 7.63
CA LYS A 247 25.59 5.59 6.37
C LYS A 247 24.58 5.85 5.25
N ASN A 248 25.02 6.46 4.16
CA ASN A 248 24.16 6.67 3.01
C ASN A 248 23.74 5.32 2.43
N PHE A 249 22.44 5.16 2.18
CA PHE A 249 21.90 4.00 1.48
C PHE A 249 22.46 3.97 0.04
N GLN A 250 22.92 2.80 -0.39
CA GLN A 250 23.38 2.56 -1.76
C GLN A 250 22.65 1.32 -2.32
N PRO A 251 21.72 1.50 -3.28
CA PRO A 251 21.17 2.77 -3.78
C PRO A 251 20.33 3.51 -2.72
N SER A 252 20.03 4.79 -2.97
CA SER A 252 19.07 5.52 -2.15
C SER A 252 17.68 4.87 -2.19
N ILE A 253 16.90 5.07 -1.13
CA ILE A 253 15.58 4.46 -1.01
C ILE A 253 14.54 5.35 -1.68
N ASN A 254 13.86 4.82 -2.69
CA ASN A 254 12.67 5.45 -3.25
C ASN A 254 11.45 5.15 -2.37
N LEU A 255 10.87 6.23 -1.82
CA LEU A 255 9.65 6.26 -1.02
C LEU A 255 8.57 7.18 -1.62
N SER A 256 8.64 7.50 -2.92
CA SER A 256 7.70 8.42 -3.57
C SER A 256 6.24 8.02 -3.41
N SER A 257 5.97 6.72 -3.40
CA SER A 257 4.64 6.14 -3.23
C SER A 257 4.12 6.16 -1.80
N TYR A 258 4.89 6.61 -0.81
CA TYR A 258 4.52 6.54 0.61
C TYR A 258 4.15 7.92 1.16
N GLU A 259 3.27 7.94 2.18
CA GLU A 259 2.82 9.14 2.87
C GLU A 259 3.79 9.62 3.95
N GLY A 260 4.48 8.68 4.61
CA GLY A 260 5.36 9.00 5.72
C GLY A 260 6.13 7.81 6.28
N LEU A 261 6.79 8.04 7.42
CA LEU A 261 7.51 7.04 8.19
C LEU A 261 6.77 6.74 9.50
N GLU A 262 6.79 5.49 9.94
CA GLU A 262 6.29 5.04 11.24
C GLU A 262 7.43 4.37 12.01
N LEU A 263 7.60 4.77 13.27
CA LEU A 263 8.58 4.20 14.19
C LEU A 263 7.86 3.56 15.36
N ARG A 264 8.12 2.27 15.61
CA ARG A 264 7.70 1.58 16.84
C ARG A 264 8.79 1.74 17.88
N ILE A 265 8.53 2.52 18.92
CA ILE A 265 9.56 2.92 19.90
C ILE A 265 9.09 2.80 21.35
N LYS A 266 10.06 2.68 22.26
CA LYS A 266 9.88 2.81 23.70
C LYS A 266 10.97 3.72 24.26
N GLY A 267 10.56 4.88 24.78
CA GLY A 267 11.48 5.93 25.23
C GLY A 267 11.48 6.14 26.74
N ASP A 268 12.17 7.19 27.15
CA ASP A 268 12.50 7.56 28.53
C ASP A 268 11.82 8.89 28.97
N GLY A 269 10.71 9.24 28.32
CA GLY A 269 9.98 10.48 28.57
C GLY A 269 10.63 11.73 27.95
N LYS A 270 11.77 11.60 27.27
CA LYS A 270 12.41 12.72 26.57
C LYS A 270 11.80 12.95 25.19
N ARG A 271 12.11 14.11 24.62
CA ARG A 271 11.74 14.49 23.26
C ARG A 271 12.92 14.35 22.31
N TYR A 272 12.71 13.57 21.25
CA TYR A 272 13.72 13.22 20.26
C TYR A 272 13.36 13.81 18.90
N LYS A 273 14.33 13.75 17.97
CA LYS A 273 14.14 14.17 16.58
C LYS A 273 14.51 13.05 15.62
N LEU A 274 13.67 12.87 14.61
CA LEU A 274 13.98 12.12 13.40
C LEU A 274 14.45 13.10 12.32
N PHE A 275 15.53 12.78 11.60
CA PHE A 275 15.87 13.44 10.36
C PHE A 275 15.89 12.45 9.20
N VAL A 276 15.37 12.91 8.06
CA VAL A 276 15.47 12.25 6.76
C VAL A 276 16.33 13.14 5.85
N ARG A 277 17.32 12.56 5.17
CA ARG A 277 18.14 13.27 4.18
C ARG A 277 17.91 12.72 2.79
N THR A 278 17.91 13.62 1.81
CA THR A 278 17.74 13.32 0.38
C THR A 278 18.96 13.69 -0.45
N ASP A 279 20.03 14.10 0.22
CA ASP A 279 21.34 14.41 -0.32
C ASP A 279 22.38 13.52 0.38
N SER A 280 23.39 13.08 -0.37
CA SER A 280 24.48 12.26 0.13
C SER A 280 25.59 13.06 0.82
N SER A 281 25.54 14.39 0.78
CA SER A 281 26.51 15.24 1.47
C SER A 281 26.56 14.97 2.97
N TRP A 282 27.76 15.08 3.54
CA TRP A 282 28.02 14.87 4.96
C TRP A 282 27.27 15.86 5.86
N ASP A 283 27.34 17.14 5.48
CA ASP A 283 26.68 18.26 6.14
C ASP A 283 25.80 18.97 5.09
N GLY A 284 24.52 19.10 5.41
CA GLY A 284 23.49 19.52 4.47
C GLY A 284 22.12 19.61 5.14
N VAL A 285 21.11 20.00 4.36
CA VAL A 285 19.73 20.13 4.86
C VAL A 285 19.20 18.76 5.28
N GLY A 286 18.68 18.67 6.49
CA GLY A 286 17.92 17.52 6.96
C GLY A 286 16.45 17.88 7.12
N TYR A 287 15.55 16.99 6.75
CA TYR A 287 14.12 17.13 6.95
C TYR A 287 13.75 16.50 8.30
N SER A 288 13.39 17.33 9.27
CA SER A 288 13.30 16.97 10.69
C SER A 288 11.87 16.92 11.22
N HIS A 289 11.62 16.04 12.18
CA HIS A 289 10.40 16.00 12.98
C HIS A 289 10.73 15.69 14.44
N SER A 290 10.17 16.47 15.37
CA SER A 290 10.37 16.27 16.82
C SER A 290 9.17 15.53 17.41
N PHE A 291 9.40 14.53 18.25
CA PHE A 291 8.35 13.73 18.88
C PHE A 291 8.65 13.47 20.36
N ASP A 292 7.60 13.42 21.18
CA ASP A 292 7.68 13.09 22.59
C ASP A 292 7.59 11.57 22.79
N THR A 293 8.27 11.07 23.82
CA THR A 293 8.16 9.68 24.24
C THR A 293 7.40 9.57 25.55
N VAL A 294 6.84 8.39 25.81
CA VAL A 294 6.24 8.05 27.10
C VAL A 294 7.19 7.11 27.81
N ASP A 295 7.59 7.49 29.03
CA ASP A 295 8.57 6.72 29.82
C ASP A 295 8.10 5.27 30.00
N GLY A 296 8.92 4.33 29.53
CA GLY A 296 8.68 2.90 29.71
C GLY A 296 7.59 2.28 28.82
N ALA A 297 6.88 3.06 27.98
CA ALA A 297 5.77 2.59 27.16
C ALA A 297 6.13 2.52 25.66
N TRP A 298 5.65 1.47 25.00
CA TRP A 298 5.72 1.35 23.54
C TRP A 298 4.67 2.21 22.87
N ILE A 299 5.07 2.99 21.88
CA ILE A 299 4.20 3.85 21.06
C ILE A 299 4.56 3.75 19.58
N ASP A 300 3.60 4.08 18.72
CA ASP A 300 3.81 4.23 17.28
C ASP A 300 3.87 5.73 16.95
N VAL A 301 5.03 6.18 16.48
CA VAL A 301 5.24 7.56 16.04
C VAL A 301 5.08 7.61 14.53
N ARG A 302 3.94 8.17 14.06
CA ARG A 302 3.70 8.45 12.64
C ARG A 302 4.20 9.84 12.26
N VAL A 303 5.07 9.88 11.26
CA VAL A 303 5.70 11.08 10.72
C VAL A 303 5.34 11.22 9.24
N PRO A 304 4.25 11.94 8.90
CA PRO A 304 3.95 12.29 7.52
C PRO A 304 5.10 13.08 6.89
N PHE A 305 5.45 12.79 5.63
CA PHE A 305 6.50 13.54 4.92
C PHE A 305 6.16 15.03 4.80
N ALA A 306 4.87 15.37 4.70
CA ALA A 306 4.37 16.74 4.68
C ALA A 306 4.64 17.53 5.99
N ASN A 307 4.87 16.82 7.10
CA ASN A 307 5.14 17.42 8.42
C ASN A 307 6.65 17.52 8.72
N LEU A 308 7.53 17.18 7.76
CA LEU A 308 8.97 17.34 7.93
C LEU A 308 9.38 18.79 7.69
N ILE A 309 10.17 19.32 8.62
CA ILE A 309 10.67 20.70 8.58
C ILE A 309 12.11 20.68 8.05
N PRO A 310 12.42 21.36 6.94
CA PRO A 310 13.80 21.45 6.44
C PRO A 310 14.65 22.31 7.37
N VAL A 311 15.73 21.73 7.87
CA VAL A 311 16.63 22.39 8.82
C VAL A 311 18.09 22.23 8.44
N PHE A 312 18.87 23.27 8.67
CA PHE A 312 20.32 23.26 8.61
C PHE A 312 20.87 23.74 9.95
N ARG A 313 21.61 22.87 10.65
CA ARG A 313 22.18 23.15 11.98
C ARG A 313 21.15 23.76 12.96
N ALA A 314 20.01 23.09 13.09
CA ALA A 314 18.86 23.47 13.93
C ALA A 314 18.13 24.77 13.56
N LYS A 315 18.49 25.44 12.46
CA LYS A 315 17.74 26.58 11.92
C LYS A 315 16.84 26.12 10.78
N VAL A 316 15.60 26.59 10.75
CA VAL A 316 14.67 26.32 9.67
C VAL A 316 15.17 27.00 8.40
N VAL A 317 15.22 26.24 7.31
CA VAL A 317 15.61 26.76 5.99
C VAL A 317 14.34 27.26 5.31
N LYS A 318 14.21 28.59 5.23
CA LYS A 318 13.12 29.23 4.48
C LYS A 318 13.26 28.93 2.98
N ASP A 319 12.13 28.86 2.29
CA ASP A 319 12.05 28.64 0.84
C ASP A 319 12.73 27.35 0.36
N CYS A 320 12.90 26.37 1.26
CA CYS A 320 13.42 25.05 0.92
C CYS A 320 12.30 24.18 0.31
N PRO A 321 12.55 23.46 -0.81
CA PRO A 321 11.58 22.55 -1.38
C PRO A 321 11.11 21.48 -0.40
N ALA A 322 9.89 20.97 -0.61
CA ALA A 322 9.42 19.77 0.06
C ALA A 322 10.38 18.59 -0.15
N ILE A 323 10.39 17.64 0.77
CA ILE A 323 11.27 16.48 0.72
C ILE A 323 11.12 15.71 -0.60
N ASP A 324 12.24 15.45 -1.27
CA ASP A 324 12.27 14.56 -2.43
C ASP A 324 12.27 13.09 -1.98
N LYS A 325 11.06 12.53 -1.88
CA LYS A 325 10.81 11.14 -1.45
C LYS A 325 11.45 10.08 -2.33
N SER A 326 11.85 10.41 -3.57
CA SER A 326 12.40 9.44 -4.52
C SER A 326 13.84 9.01 -4.19
N LYS A 327 14.53 9.78 -3.35
CA LYS A 327 15.97 9.66 -3.11
C LYS A 327 16.35 9.79 -1.64
N VAL A 328 15.69 9.04 -0.76
CA VAL A 328 16.06 9.04 0.67
C VAL A 328 17.44 8.40 0.85
N CYS A 329 18.41 9.18 1.30
CA CYS A 329 19.82 8.82 1.42
C CYS A 329 20.19 8.34 2.83
N SER A 330 19.66 8.94 3.90
CA SER A 330 19.97 8.51 5.27
C SER A 330 18.90 8.89 6.28
N LEU A 331 18.90 8.19 7.42
CA LEU A 331 18.08 8.45 8.59
C LEU A 331 18.96 8.84 9.79
N GLN A 332 18.46 9.72 10.65
CA GLN A 332 19.15 10.14 11.89
C GLN A 332 18.16 10.23 13.04
N LEU A 333 18.59 9.80 14.23
CA LEU A 333 17.90 10.03 15.49
C LEU A 333 18.77 10.92 16.38
N MET A 334 18.16 11.90 17.04
CA MET A 334 18.88 12.88 17.86
C MET A 334 18.11 13.21 19.14
N LEU A 335 18.86 13.31 20.24
CA LEU A 335 18.45 14.04 21.43
C LEU A 335 19.24 15.36 21.48
N SER A 336 18.56 16.49 21.58
CA SER A 336 19.22 17.81 21.61
C SER A 336 18.56 18.77 22.58
N LYS A 337 19.39 19.64 23.17
CA LYS A 337 18.99 20.78 24.02
C LYS A 337 18.09 21.77 23.29
N PHE A 338 18.33 21.97 22.00
CA PHE A 338 17.61 22.94 21.20
C PHE A 338 16.54 22.27 20.34
N GLU A 339 15.40 22.93 20.22
CA GLU A 339 14.43 22.79 19.14
C GLU A 339 14.80 23.67 17.95
N TYR A 340 13.87 23.83 17.00
CA TYR A 340 14.05 24.68 15.84
C TYR A 340 14.25 26.15 16.21
N ASP A 341 15.11 26.83 15.46
CA ASP A 341 15.36 28.28 15.55
C ASP A 341 15.82 28.75 16.94
N GLY A 342 16.55 27.89 17.66
CA GLY A 342 17.15 28.23 18.95
C GLY A 342 16.20 28.10 20.15
N ASN A 343 14.95 27.68 19.93
CA ASN A 343 14.04 27.32 21.01
C ASN A 343 14.63 26.18 21.86
N LEU A 344 14.25 26.10 23.14
CA LEU A 344 14.68 25.00 24.01
C LEU A 344 13.77 23.79 23.85
N ASN A 345 14.36 22.60 23.93
CA ASN A 345 13.63 21.35 24.03
C ASN A 345 13.00 21.25 25.43
N PRO A 346 11.65 21.20 25.54
CA PRO A 346 10.96 21.24 26.83
C PRO A 346 11.19 19.98 27.68
N HIS A 347 11.56 18.86 27.06
CA HIS A 347 11.79 17.58 27.73
C HIS A 347 13.27 17.17 27.69
N PHE A 348 14.18 18.14 27.59
CA PHE A 348 15.62 17.89 27.64
C PHE A 348 16.14 17.89 29.08
N SER A 349 16.99 16.90 29.38
CA SER A 349 17.82 16.90 30.57
C SER A 349 19.19 16.28 30.27
N PRO A 350 20.30 16.89 30.74
CA PRO A 350 21.62 16.28 30.66
C PRO A 350 21.67 14.94 31.41
N GLY A 351 22.55 14.05 30.96
CA GLY A 351 22.73 12.73 31.54
C GLY A 351 22.41 11.60 30.57
N ASN A 352 22.11 10.44 31.14
CA ASN A 352 21.85 9.25 30.35
C ASN A 352 20.47 9.33 29.69
N PHE A 353 20.37 8.75 28.50
CA PHE A 353 19.12 8.61 27.77
C PHE A 353 19.04 7.24 27.10
N SER A 354 17.82 6.79 26.81
CA SER A 354 17.59 5.52 26.12
C SER A 354 16.32 5.58 25.29
N LEU A 355 16.45 5.23 24.01
CA LEU A 355 15.35 5.07 23.07
C LEU A 355 15.45 3.68 22.41
N GLN A 356 14.54 2.78 22.78
CA GLN A 356 14.41 1.48 22.12
C GLN A 356 13.55 1.63 20.86
N ILE A 357 13.94 0.93 19.81
CA ILE A 357 13.32 0.96 18.49
C ILE A 357 13.14 -0.49 18.04
N GLU A 358 11.90 -0.89 17.81
CA GLU A 358 11.57 -2.22 17.28
C GLU A 358 11.62 -2.21 15.75
N SER A 359 11.05 -1.17 15.11
CA SER A 359 11.05 -1.06 13.67
C SER A 359 10.91 0.38 13.16
N ILE A 360 11.37 0.59 11.93
CA ILE A 360 11.16 1.80 11.13
C ILE A 360 10.60 1.37 9.78
N LYS A 361 9.42 1.88 9.43
CA LYS A 361 8.69 1.51 8.21
C LYS A 361 8.21 2.76 7.47
N ALA A 362 8.03 2.67 6.16
CA ALA A 362 7.27 3.66 5.40
C ALA A 362 5.82 3.18 5.28
N TYR A 363 4.86 4.06 5.57
CA TYR A 363 3.43 3.77 5.53
C TYR A 363 2.73 4.58 4.44
N GLY A 364 1.49 4.20 4.12
CA GLY A 364 0.68 4.89 3.11
C GLY A 364 1.28 4.72 1.71
N GLY A 365 1.92 3.58 1.44
CA GLY A 365 2.39 3.20 0.11
C GLY A 365 1.22 3.16 -0.89
N ASN A 366 1.50 3.43 -2.17
CA ASN A 366 0.55 3.28 -3.27
C ASN A 366 -0.27 2.00 -3.10
N THR A 367 -1.55 2.18 -2.82
CA THR A 367 -2.50 1.08 -2.73
C THR A 367 -2.94 0.74 -4.14
N LEU A 368 -2.50 -0.40 -4.64
CA LEU A 368 -3.25 -1.05 -5.72
C LEU A 368 -4.58 -1.51 -5.16
N SER A 369 -5.60 -1.57 -6.01
CA SER A 369 -6.87 -2.16 -5.62
C SER A 369 -6.66 -3.62 -5.24
N ARG A 370 -7.02 -3.97 -4.01
CA ARG A 370 -6.93 -5.34 -3.50
C ARG A 370 -8.28 -6.06 -3.61
N PHE A 371 -9.36 -5.32 -3.85
CA PHE A 371 -10.70 -5.86 -4.09
C PHE A 371 -11.38 -5.16 -5.27
N VAL A 372 -11.60 -5.86 -6.38
CA VAL A 372 -12.35 -5.35 -7.54
C VAL A 372 -13.74 -5.95 -7.53
N LEU A 373 -14.77 -5.12 -7.41
CA LEU A 373 -16.17 -5.55 -7.48
C LEU A 373 -16.79 -5.15 -8.82
N ILE A 374 -17.36 -6.12 -9.52
CA ILE A 374 -18.21 -5.86 -10.69
C ILE A 374 -19.66 -5.72 -10.20
N SER A 375 -20.16 -4.49 -10.21
CA SER A 375 -21.53 -4.14 -9.85
C SER A 375 -22.39 -3.93 -11.12
N SER A 376 -23.22 -2.88 -11.17
CA SER A 376 -24.06 -2.53 -12.31
C SER A 376 -24.23 -1.02 -12.38
N ALA A 377 -24.24 -0.46 -13.58
CA ALA A 377 -24.82 0.87 -13.77
C ALA A 377 -26.32 0.81 -13.42
N GLY A 378 -26.85 1.90 -12.87
CA GLY A 378 -28.22 2.08 -12.44
C GLY A 378 -28.47 1.82 -10.95
N VAL A 379 -27.49 1.37 -10.16
CA VAL A 379 -27.69 0.99 -8.75
C VAL A 379 -28.20 2.12 -7.85
N THR A 380 -27.92 3.38 -8.17
CA THR A 380 -28.42 4.55 -7.42
C THR A 380 -29.63 5.22 -8.08
N ARG A 381 -30.22 4.60 -9.11
CA ARG A 381 -31.40 5.14 -9.82
C ARG A 381 -32.75 4.73 -9.23
N PRO A 382 -32.96 3.49 -8.72
CA PRO A 382 -34.21 3.15 -8.04
C PRO A 382 -34.51 4.13 -6.90
N GLY A 383 -35.66 4.79 -6.95
CA GLY A 383 -36.09 5.77 -5.95
C GLY A 383 -35.38 7.14 -6.02
N ARG A 384 -34.50 7.38 -7.00
CA ARG A 384 -33.85 8.69 -7.18
C ARG A 384 -34.88 9.73 -7.64
N PRO A 385 -35.02 10.88 -6.94
CA PRO A 385 -35.93 11.94 -7.37
C PRO A 385 -35.60 12.46 -8.77
N GLY A 386 -36.63 12.73 -9.58
CA GLY A 386 -36.47 13.34 -10.91
C GLY A 386 -36.15 12.38 -12.05
N ILE A 387 -36.10 11.06 -11.82
CA ILE A 387 -35.95 10.06 -12.88
C ILE A 387 -37.31 9.69 -13.49
N ASN A 388 -37.40 9.73 -14.83
CA ASN A 388 -38.51 9.12 -15.56
C ASN A 388 -38.26 7.61 -15.71
N LEU A 389 -38.96 6.80 -14.91
CA LEU A 389 -38.79 5.34 -14.92
C LEU A 389 -39.01 4.73 -16.31
N GLU A 390 -39.96 5.21 -17.11
CA GLU A 390 -40.29 4.58 -18.41
C GLU A 390 -39.11 4.60 -19.40
N GLU A 391 -38.25 5.61 -19.29
CA GLU A 391 -37.07 5.78 -20.12
C GLU A 391 -35.85 5.01 -19.60
N GLU A 392 -35.89 4.51 -18.36
CA GLU A 392 -34.76 3.82 -17.76
C GLU A 392 -34.53 2.41 -18.35
N PRO A 393 -33.31 1.86 -18.24
CA PRO A 393 -33.05 0.48 -18.62
C PRO A 393 -33.94 -0.52 -17.86
N PRO A 394 -34.22 -1.71 -18.43
CA PRO A 394 -35.08 -2.72 -17.81
C PRO A 394 -34.71 -3.07 -16.36
N ALA A 395 -33.41 -3.15 -16.04
CA ALA A 395 -32.96 -3.47 -14.68
C ALA A 395 -33.42 -2.45 -13.63
N VAL A 396 -33.51 -1.16 -14.00
CA VAL A 396 -33.97 -0.09 -13.11
C VAL A 396 -35.50 -0.11 -13.03
N ARG A 397 -36.16 -0.19 -14.18
CA ARG A 397 -37.63 -0.25 -14.29
C ARG A 397 -38.24 -1.42 -13.53
N MET A 398 -37.58 -2.57 -13.57
CA MET A 398 -38.07 -3.83 -13.02
C MET A 398 -37.37 -4.20 -11.73
N ASN A 399 -36.67 -3.26 -11.08
CA ASN A 399 -35.86 -3.56 -9.90
C ASN A 399 -36.66 -4.33 -8.83
N ASP A 400 -37.87 -3.87 -8.50
CA ASP A 400 -38.72 -4.50 -7.49
C ASP A 400 -39.20 -5.89 -7.93
N GLN A 401 -39.54 -6.06 -9.22
CA GLN A 401 -39.93 -7.35 -9.80
C GLN A 401 -38.75 -8.34 -9.82
N LEU A 402 -37.53 -7.84 -9.89
CA LEU A 402 -36.28 -8.60 -9.83
C LEU A 402 -35.76 -8.74 -8.38
N GLY A 403 -36.62 -8.59 -7.38
CA GLY A 403 -36.28 -8.79 -5.97
C GLY A 403 -35.34 -7.72 -5.40
N GLY A 404 -35.38 -6.51 -5.96
CA GLY A 404 -34.54 -5.38 -5.55
C GLY A 404 -33.07 -5.54 -5.96
N ILE A 405 -32.78 -6.23 -7.07
CA ILE A 405 -31.41 -6.58 -7.48
C ILE A 405 -30.41 -5.40 -7.45
N LEU A 406 -30.80 -4.23 -7.93
CA LEU A 406 -29.95 -3.03 -7.92
C LEU A 406 -29.79 -2.46 -6.52
N THR A 407 -30.84 -2.52 -5.71
CA THR A 407 -30.82 -2.12 -4.28
C THR A 407 -29.82 -2.97 -3.48
N TRP A 408 -29.78 -4.27 -3.73
CA TRP A 408 -28.86 -5.18 -3.03
C TRP A 408 -27.44 -5.08 -3.56
N LYS A 409 -27.24 -4.85 -4.86
CA LYS A 409 -25.93 -4.52 -5.41
C LYS A 409 -25.35 -3.26 -4.76
N LEU A 410 -26.15 -2.22 -4.57
CA LEU A 410 -25.69 -1.00 -3.88
C LEU A 410 -25.23 -1.30 -2.45
N LYS A 411 -25.98 -2.10 -1.68
CA LYS A 411 -25.55 -2.52 -0.33
C LYS A 411 -24.29 -3.41 -0.35
N GLY A 412 -24.11 -4.21 -1.40
CA GLY A 412 -22.89 -4.97 -1.65
C GLY A 412 -21.69 -4.06 -1.87
N GLU A 413 -21.86 -3.00 -2.66
CA GLU A 413 -20.85 -1.95 -2.83
C GLU A 413 -20.50 -1.28 -1.50
N ASP A 414 -21.51 -0.88 -0.72
CA ASP A 414 -21.31 -0.24 0.59
C ASP A 414 -20.50 -1.15 1.53
N SER A 415 -20.74 -2.46 1.51
CA SER A 415 -19.96 -3.43 2.28
C SER A 415 -18.48 -3.45 1.89
N VAL A 416 -18.15 -3.21 0.62
CA VAL A 416 -16.77 -3.09 0.15
C VAL A 416 -16.17 -1.75 0.60
N ARG A 417 -16.90 -0.64 0.46
CA ARG A 417 -16.43 0.70 0.89
C ARG A 417 -16.12 0.75 2.39
N GLU A 418 -17.00 0.17 3.20
CA GLU A 418 -16.89 0.14 4.66
C GLU A 418 -15.84 -0.85 5.18
N SER A 419 -15.32 -1.75 4.33
CA SER A 419 -14.41 -2.83 4.77
C SER A 419 -13.00 -2.37 5.14
N GLY A 420 -12.60 -1.16 4.72
CA GLY A 420 -11.25 -0.62 4.92
C GLY A 420 -10.16 -1.20 4.01
N THR A 421 -10.49 -2.12 3.09
CA THR A 421 -9.55 -2.56 2.03
C THR A 421 -9.49 -1.54 0.90
N SER A 422 -8.38 -1.47 0.17
CA SER A 422 -8.37 -0.75 -1.11
C SER A 422 -9.21 -1.49 -2.15
N TYR A 423 -10.04 -0.75 -2.89
CA TYR A 423 -10.98 -1.35 -3.83
C TYR A 423 -11.14 -0.60 -5.14
N THR A 424 -11.75 -1.25 -6.13
CA THR A 424 -12.36 -0.61 -7.30
C THR A 424 -13.77 -1.17 -7.47
N ILE A 425 -14.77 -0.31 -7.60
CA ILE A 425 -16.13 -0.74 -7.93
C ILE A 425 -16.44 -0.30 -9.37
N ILE A 426 -16.59 -1.29 -10.24
CA ILE A 426 -16.89 -1.08 -11.65
C ILE A 426 -18.39 -1.31 -11.86
N ARG A 427 -19.09 -0.28 -12.36
CA ARG A 427 -20.52 -0.34 -12.70
C ARG A 427 -20.69 -0.40 -14.22
N PRO A 428 -20.56 -1.57 -14.86
CA PRO A 428 -20.72 -1.66 -16.30
C PRO A 428 -22.16 -1.33 -16.70
N CYS A 429 -22.28 -0.64 -17.83
CA CYS A 429 -23.52 -0.57 -18.60
C CYS A 429 -23.92 -1.97 -19.13
N ALA A 430 -24.95 -2.03 -19.99
CA ALA A 430 -25.48 -3.30 -20.46
C ALA A 430 -24.39 -4.19 -21.13
N LEU A 431 -24.24 -5.41 -20.61
CA LEU A 431 -23.20 -6.34 -21.04
C LEU A 431 -23.56 -7.05 -22.35
N THR A 432 -22.63 -7.05 -23.31
CA THR A 432 -22.78 -7.72 -24.61
C THR A 432 -21.79 -8.88 -24.78
N GLU A 433 -22.03 -9.73 -25.79
CA GLU A 433 -21.08 -10.76 -26.25
C GLU A 433 -20.33 -10.30 -27.53
N GLU A 434 -20.39 -9.00 -27.84
CA GLU A 434 -19.59 -8.41 -28.91
C GLU A 434 -18.09 -8.54 -28.60
N VAL A 435 -17.25 -8.51 -29.64
CA VAL A 435 -15.79 -8.46 -29.47
C VAL A 435 -15.41 -7.16 -28.78
N GLY A 436 -14.49 -7.23 -27.82
CA GLY A 436 -13.93 -6.07 -27.14
C GLY A 436 -12.95 -5.26 -28.00
N GLY A 437 -12.18 -4.37 -27.35
CA GLY A 437 -11.24 -3.46 -27.99
C GLY A 437 -11.88 -2.16 -28.46
N LYS A 438 -13.00 -1.75 -27.84
CA LYS A 438 -13.63 -0.45 -28.08
C LYS A 438 -13.05 0.61 -27.16
N GLU A 439 -13.13 1.89 -27.57
CA GLU A 439 -12.83 2.99 -26.67
C GLU A 439 -13.87 3.04 -25.53
N LEU A 440 -13.42 3.38 -24.32
CA LEU A 440 -14.24 3.35 -23.12
C LEU A 440 -14.45 4.76 -22.57
N ILE A 441 -15.63 4.97 -21.99
CA ILE A 441 -15.98 6.19 -21.25
C ILE A 441 -16.25 5.81 -19.81
N PHE A 442 -15.52 6.45 -18.88
CA PHE A 442 -15.78 6.36 -17.44
C PHE A 442 -16.49 7.62 -16.99
N GLU A 443 -17.52 7.48 -16.17
CA GLU A 443 -18.22 8.59 -15.52
C GLU A 443 -18.57 8.24 -14.08
N GLN A 444 -18.92 9.25 -13.29
CA GLN A 444 -19.37 9.08 -11.91
C GLN A 444 -20.72 9.79 -11.70
N GLY A 445 -21.56 9.22 -10.83
CA GLY A 445 -22.89 9.76 -10.51
C GLY A 445 -24.05 8.94 -11.06
N ASP A 446 -23.74 7.80 -11.68
CA ASP A 446 -24.65 6.79 -12.19
C ASP A 446 -25.63 7.31 -13.25
N ASN A 447 -25.15 8.10 -14.21
CA ASN A 447 -25.99 8.83 -15.16
C ASN A 447 -25.91 8.30 -16.60
N ILE A 448 -24.86 7.56 -16.96
CA ILE A 448 -24.69 7.13 -18.35
C ILE A 448 -25.53 5.91 -18.69
N ARG A 449 -25.92 5.82 -19.97
CA ARG A 449 -26.52 4.63 -20.57
C ARG A 449 -25.66 4.21 -21.76
N GLY A 450 -25.61 2.91 -22.01
CA GLY A 450 -24.81 2.36 -23.08
C GLY A 450 -24.68 0.85 -22.97
N LYS A 451 -23.65 0.32 -23.64
CA LYS A 451 -23.31 -1.09 -23.66
C LYS A 451 -21.79 -1.24 -23.52
N ILE A 452 -21.34 -2.40 -23.07
CA ILE A 452 -19.91 -2.76 -23.04
C ILE A 452 -19.77 -4.27 -23.19
N SER A 453 -18.72 -4.71 -23.89
CA SER A 453 -18.44 -6.13 -24.04
C SER A 453 -17.98 -6.75 -22.73
N ARG A 454 -18.26 -8.03 -22.51
CA ARG A 454 -17.73 -8.75 -21.35
C ARG A 454 -16.20 -8.91 -21.40
N ASP A 455 -15.60 -8.84 -22.59
CA ASP A 455 -14.15 -8.87 -22.78
C ASP A 455 -13.51 -7.57 -22.27
N ASP A 456 -14.08 -6.40 -22.62
CA ASP A 456 -13.58 -5.10 -22.13
C ASP A 456 -13.72 -4.96 -20.62
N VAL A 457 -14.83 -5.47 -20.04
CA VAL A 457 -14.98 -5.48 -18.56
C VAL A 457 -13.93 -6.38 -17.91
N ALA A 458 -13.61 -7.53 -18.51
CA ALA A 458 -12.60 -8.43 -17.97
C ALA A 458 -11.21 -7.78 -17.99
N GLU A 459 -10.86 -7.16 -19.12
CA GLU A 459 -9.63 -6.38 -19.27
C GLU A 459 -9.56 -5.24 -18.24
N LEU A 460 -10.63 -4.47 -18.08
CA LEU A 460 -10.73 -3.40 -17.08
C LEU A 460 -10.51 -3.91 -15.65
N CYS A 461 -11.03 -5.09 -15.30
CA CYS A 461 -10.80 -5.67 -13.97
C CYS A 461 -9.31 -5.93 -13.70
N VAL A 462 -8.55 -6.37 -14.72
CA VAL A 462 -7.11 -6.59 -14.57
C VAL A 462 -6.37 -5.24 -14.49
N GLN A 463 -6.74 -4.27 -15.33
CA GLN A 463 -6.15 -2.93 -15.31
C GLN A 463 -6.37 -2.21 -13.98
N ALA A 464 -7.52 -2.42 -13.34
CA ALA A 464 -7.80 -1.88 -12.01
C ALA A 464 -6.85 -2.42 -10.93
N LEU A 465 -6.33 -3.65 -11.08
CA LEU A 465 -5.33 -4.20 -10.15
C LEU A 465 -3.92 -3.65 -10.41
N GLU A 466 -3.65 -3.13 -11.61
CA GLU A 466 -2.33 -2.67 -12.05
C GLU A 466 -2.17 -1.15 -11.92
N ASN A 467 -3.27 -0.42 -11.75
CA ASN A 467 -3.28 1.04 -11.74
C ASN A 467 -3.60 1.63 -10.36
N THR A 468 -2.70 2.44 -9.81
CA THR A 468 -2.88 3.08 -8.50
C THR A 468 -4.00 4.12 -8.49
N GLN A 469 -4.32 4.73 -9.64
CA GLN A 469 -5.44 5.67 -9.77
C GLN A 469 -6.81 4.96 -9.78
N ALA A 470 -6.84 3.63 -9.90
CA ALA A 470 -8.06 2.84 -9.78
C ALA A 470 -8.42 2.54 -8.32
N CYS A 471 -7.65 3.02 -7.34
CA CYS A 471 -7.87 2.72 -5.94
C CYS A 471 -8.92 3.63 -5.30
N ASN A 472 -9.85 3.02 -4.56
CA ASN A 472 -10.96 3.65 -3.83
C ASN A 472 -11.86 4.49 -4.73
N VAL A 473 -12.12 4.03 -5.95
CA VAL A 473 -13.04 4.69 -6.89
C VAL A 473 -14.22 3.79 -7.21
N THR A 474 -15.39 4.41 -7.30
CA THR A 474 -16.59 3.84 -7.92
C THR A 474 -16.91 4.61 -9.20
N PHE A 475 -17.11 3.90 -10.31
CA PHE A 475 -17.46 4.54 -11.58
C PHE A 475 -18.31 3.64 -12.47
N GLU A 476 -19.10 4.27 -13.35
CA GLU A 476 -19.81 3.60 -14.42
C GLU A 476 -19.02 3.60 -15.73
N VAL A 477 -19.20 2.56 -16.53
CA VAL A 477 -18.45 2.40 -17.79
C VAL A 477 -19.33 1.96 -18.95
N LYS A 478 -19.09 2.54 -20.13
CA LYS A 478 -19.63 2.08 -21.41
C LYS A 478 -18.55 2.10 -22.50
N ALA A 479 -18.75 1.32 -23.55
CA ALA A 479 -18.00 1.41 -24.78
C ALA A 479 -18.58 2.50 -25.71
N THR A 480 -17.73 3.11 -26.53
CA THR A 480 -18.12 3.91 -27.69
C THR A 480 -18.33 3.01 -28.91
N GLU A 481 -18.78 3.57 -30.03
CA GLU A 481 -18.86 2.84 -31.31
C GLU A 481 -17.48 2.71 -32.00
N SER A 482 -16.45 3.39 -31.48
CA SER A 482 -15.12 3.42 -32.08
C SER A 482 -14.22 2.33 -31.51
N SER A 483 -13.50 1.63 -32.38
CA SER A 483 -12.42 0.72 -31.99
C SER A 483 -11.22 1.52 -31.46
N ALA A 484 -10.58 1.00 -30.41
CA ALA A 484 -9.38 1.59 -29.83
C ALA A 484 -8.14 0.77 -30.23
N ASN A 485 -7.14 1.43 -30.82
CA ASN A 485 -5.83 0.82 -31.06
C ASN A 485 -5.04 0.61 -29.75
N ASN A 486 -5.27 1.48 -28.76
CA ASN A 486 -4.76 1.35 -27.40
C ASN A 486 -5.71 2.10 -26.47
N VAL A 487 -6.20 1.43 -25.42
CA VAL A 487 -7.06 2.06 -24.41
C VAL A 487 -6.16 2.79 -23.42
N GLY A 488 -6.31 4.10 -23.30
CA GLY A 488 -5.50 4.93 -22.40
C GLY A 488 -5.90 4.77 -20.93
N TRP A 489 -5.66 3.61 -20.32
CA TRP A 489 -6.12 3.25 -18.96
C TRP A 489 -5.69 4.27 -17.90
N GLU A 490 -4.41 4.67 -17.88
CA GLU A 490 -3.92 5.67 -16.92
C GLU A 490 -4.68 7.00 -17.02
N ARG A 491 -4.94 7.46 -18.24
CA ARG A 491 -5.72 8.67 -18.49
C ARG A 491 -7.16 8.48 -17.99
N LEU A 492 -7.79 7.35 -18.31
CA LEU A 492 -9.17 7.07 -17.91
C LEU A 492 -9.32 7.08 -16.38
N PHE A 493 -8.43 6.39 -15.65
CA PHE A 493 -8.47 6.36 -14.19
C PHE A 493 -8.11 7.72 -13.56
N SER A 494 -7.17 8.48 -14.14
CA SER A 494 -6.77 9.80 -13.60
C SER A 494 -7.88 10.85 -13.61
N MET A 495 -8.96 10.63 -14.37
CA MET A 495 -10.11 11.53 -14.42
C MET A 495 -11.16 11.22 -13.34
N LEU A 496 -11.00 10.13 -12.59
CA LEU A 496 -11.93 9.74 -11.54
C LEU A 496 -11.57 10.41 -10.21
N GLU A 497 -12.60 10.78 -9.46
CA GLU A 497 -12.46 11.19 -8.07
C GLU A 497 -12.59 9.97 -7.14
N ALA A 498 -11.75 9.91 -6.10
CA ALA A 498 -11.87 8.91 -5.06
C ALA A 498 -13.19 9.05 -4.29
N ASP A 499 -13.76 7.91 -3.89
CA ASP A 499 -14.90 7.85 -3.00
C ASP A 499 -14.55 8.55 -1.67
N LYS A 500 -15.54 9.24 -1.07
CA LYS A 500 -15.37 10.08 0.12
C LYS A 500 -15.68 9.35 1.42
#